data_AF-A0A2D4UIN2-F1
#
_entry.id   AF-A0A2D4UIN2-F1
#
_cell.length_a   1.000
_cell.length_b   1.000
_cell.length_c   1.000
_cell.angle_alpha   90.00
_cell.angle_beta   90.00
_cell.angle_gamma   90.00
#
_symmetry.space_group_name_H-M   'P 1'
#
loop_
_entity.id
_entity.type
_entity.pdbx_description
1 polymer ?
#
loop_
_entity_poly.entity_id
_entity_poly.type
_entity_poly.pdbx_seq_one_letter_code
_entity_poly.pdbx_strand_id
1 'polypeptide(L)'
;MLIVFMNLIFSFDSILSAIAITDIFILLVIAILSSGVAMLVLADRVTEFLERNRMYEVLGLFILLIVGVVLLGESGTAAAHAMHDDNLQVKLFGYPLIPMSKSTFYFSVAVLFIVEFIQTRYQRKLNRAPKHK
;
A
#
# COMPACT_ATOMS: atom_id res chain seq x y z
N MET A 1 -20.32 -6.55 7.61
CA MET A 1 -20.38 -5.24 6.90
C MET A 1 -19.00 -4.57 6.80
N LEU A 2 -18.25 -4.40 7.89
CA LEU A 2 -16.90 -3.78 7.83
C LEU A 2 -15.87 -4.54 6.97
N ILE A 3 -15.84 -5.88 7.02
CA ILE A 3 -14.92 -6.69 6.19
C ILE A 3 -15.20 -6.52 4.70
N VAL A 4 -16.47 -6.47 4.30
CA VAL A 4 -16.87 -6.24 2.89
C VAL A 4 -16.45 -4.85 2.43
N PHE A 5 -16.61 -3.85 3.29
CA PHE A 5 -16.18 -2.48 3.01
C PHE A 5 -14.65 -2.37 2.89
N MET A 6 -13.91 -3.04 3.77
CA MET A 6 -12.44 -3.07 3.75
C MET A 6 -11.91 -3.84 2.52
N ASN A 7 -12.56 -4.94 2.14
CA ASN A 7 -12.25 -5.67 0.91
C ASN A 7 -12.50 -4.83 -0.35
N LEU A 8 -13.55 -4.00 -0.35
CA LEU A 8 -13.83 -3.08 -1.44
C LEU A 8 -12.72 -2.02 -1.60
N ILE A 9 -12.27 -1.44 -0.47
CA ILE A 9 -11.19 -0.43 -0.46
C ILE A 9 -9.86 -1.03 -0.95
N PHE A 10 -9.50 -2.22 -0.46
CA PHE A 10 -8.26 -2.89 -0.86
C PHE A 10 -8.32 -3.38 -2.33
N SER A 11 -9.49 -3.82 -2.80
CA SER A 11 -9.70 -4.13 -4.21
C SER A 11 -9.53 -2.91 -5.11
N PHE A 12 -9.80 -1.69 -4.62
CA PHE A 12 -9.71 -0.46 -5.41
C PHE A 12 -8.27 -0.12 -5.80
N ASP A 13 -7.30 -0.33 -4.90
CA ASP A 13 -5.86 -0.16 -5.19
C ASP A 13 -5.37 -1.13 -6.28
N SER A 14 -5.79 -2.40 -6.18
CA SER A 14 -5.47 -3.41 -7.19
C SER A 14 -6.08 -3.08 -8.56
N ILE A 15 -7.29 -2.49 -8.59
CA ILE A 15 -7.93 -2.01 -9.82
C ILE A 15 -7.16 -0.83 -10.44
N LEU A 16 -6.76 0.16 -9.64
CA LEU A 16 -5.98 1.31 -10.11
C LEU A 16 -4.62 0.87 -10.68
N SER A 17 -3.97 -0.10 -10.04
CA SER A 17 -2.73 -0.71 -10.57
C SER A 17 -2.96 -1.44 -11.89
N ALA A 18 -4.07 -2.16 -12.06
CA ALA A 18 -4.39 -2.84 -13.32
C ALA A 18 -4.62 -1.87 -14.48
N ILE A 19 -5.33 -0.76 -14.23
CA ILE A 19 -5.57 0.31 -15.21
C ILE A 19 -4.25 0.98 -15.62
N ALA A 20 -3.30 1.13 -14.69
CA ALA A 20 -1.99 1.71 -14.99
C ALA A 20 -1.08 0.81 -15.85
N ILE A 21 -1.35 -0.50 -15.93
CA ILE A 21 -0.50 -1.49 -16.60
C ILE A 21 -0.95 -1.76 -18.04
N THR A 22 -2.26 -1.75 -18.34
CA THR A 22 -2.76 -2.10 -19.67
C THR A 22 -4.07 -1.39 -20.02
N ASP A 23 -4.14 -0.93 -21.28
CA ASP A 23 -5.36 -0.36 -21.87
C ASP A 23 -6.28 -1.44 -22.50
N ILE A 24 -5.88 -2.72 -22.47
CA ILE A 24 -6.66 -3.81 -23.06
C ILE A 24 -7.79 -4.20 -22.11
N PHE A 25 -9.01 -3.78 -22.47
CA PHE A 25 -10.22 -3.99 -21.67
C PHE A 25 -10.44 -5.46 -21.26
N ILE A 26 -10.20 -6.42 -22.16
CA ILE A 26 -10.37 -7.85 -21.86
C ILE A 26 -9.41 -8.31 -20.74
N LEU A 27 -8.14 -7.92 -20.81
CA LEU A 27 -7.15 -8.30 -19.79
C LEU A 27 -7.48 -7.63 -18.45
N LEU A 28 -7.91 -6.37 -18.49
CA LEU A 28 -8.34 -5.64 -17.31
C LEU A 28 -9.49 -6.34 -16.58
N VAL A 29 -10.56 -6.71 -17.32
CA VAL A 29 -11.73 -7.38 -16.76
C VAL A 29 -11.35 -8.74 -16.15
N ILE A 30 -10.55 -9.54 -16.86
CA ILE A 30 -10.10 -10.84 -16.34
C ILE A 30 -9.23 -10.67 -15.09
N ALA A 31 -8.32 -9.70 -15.07
CA ALA A 31 -7.45 -9.43 -13.93
C ALA A 31 -8.25 -9.01 -12.69
N ILE A 32 -9.20 -8.10 -12.84
CA ILE A 32 -10.03 -7.62 -11.72
C ILE A 32 -10.94 -8.73 -11.18
N LEU A 33 -11.62 -9.47 -12.06
CA LEU A 33 -12.51 -10.55 -11.63
C LEU A 33 -11.73 -11.70 -10.96
N SER A 34 -10.61 -12.12 -11.53
CA SER A 34 -9.79 -13.19 -10.95
C SER A 34 -9.15 -12.76 -9.62
N SER A 35 -8.67 -11.53 -9.52
CA SER A 35 -8.12 -10.96 -8.28
C SER A 35 -9.19 -10.87 -7.18
N GLY A 36 -10.39 -10.36 -7.50
CA GLY A 36 -11.49 -10.25 -6.55
C GLY A 36 -11.96 -11.61 -6.02
N VAL A 37 -12.05 -12.61 -6.89
CA VAL A 37 -12.38 -13.99 -6.49
C VAL A 37 -11.28 -14.58 -5.60
N ALA A 38 -10.02 -14.44 -5.98
CA ALA A 38 -8.89 -14.92 -5.18
C ALA A 38 -8.87 -14.26 -3.79
N MET A 39 -9.11 -12.96 -3.73
CA MET A 39 -9.17 -12.21 -2.46
C MET A 39 -10.27 -12.73 -1.53
N LEU A 40 -11.46 -13.01 -2.07
CA LEU A 40 -12.60 -13.50 -1.27
C LEU A 40 -12.32 -14.91 -0.72
N VAL A 41 -11.72 -15.78 -1.52
CA VAL A 41 -11.35 -17.14 -1.09
C VAL A 41 -10.23 -17.12 -0.03
N LEU A 42 -9.28 -16.20 -0.15
CA LEU A 42 -8.14 -16.12 0.78
C LEU A 42 -8.45 -15.32 2.05
N ALA A 43 -9.47 -14.46 2.07
CA ALA A 43 -9.75 -13.53 3.17
C ALA A 43 -9.85 -14.22 4.54
N ASP A 44 -10.59 -15.33 4.62
CA ASP A 44 -10.75 -16.07 5.88
C ASP A 44 -9.42 -16.67 6.37
N ARG A 45 -8.63 -17.22 5.45
CA ARG A 45 -7.32 -17.82 5.76
C ARG A 45 -6.29 -16.79 6.19
N VAL A 46 -6.29 -15.62 5.55
CA VAL A 46 -5.41 -14.50 5.90
C VAL A 46 -5.80 -13.96 7.27
N THR A 47 -7.10 -13.82 7.56
CA THR A 47 -7.60 -13.36 8.87
C THR A 47 -7.19 -14.31 9.98
N GLU A 48 -7.40 -15.62 9.83
CA GLU A 48 -6.98 -16.62 10.82
C GLU A 48 -5.45 -16.62 11.03
N PHE A 49 -4.67 -16.39 9.97
CA PHE A 49 -3.21 -16.26 10.07
C PHE A 49 -2.77 -15.00 10.84
N LEU A 50 -3.43 -13.86 10.60
CA LEU A 50 -3.17 -12.60 11.31
C LEU A 50 -3.53 -12.73 12.80
N GLU A 51 -4.69 -13.31 13.11
CA GLU A 51 -5.15 -13.54 14.49
C GLU A 51 -4.17 -14.43 15.27
N ARG A 52 -3.65 -15.49 14.63
CA ARG A 52 -2.67 -16.40 15.25
C ARG A 52 -1.35 -15.71 15.59
N ASN A 53 -0.98 -14.66 14.89
CA ASN A 53 0.28 -13.96 15.10
C ASN A 53 0.12 -12.44 14.94
N ARG A 54 -0.46 -11.82 15.98
CA ARG A 54 -0.79 -10.38 16.08
C ARG A 54 0.33 -9.40 15.70
N MET A 55 1.59 -9.84 15.74
CA MET A 55 2.71 -9.03 15.24
C MET A 55 2.63 -8.75 13.73
N TYR A 56 2.11 -9.69 12.93
CA TYR A 56 1.93 -9.48 11.48
C TYR A 56 0.75 -8.57 11.15
N GLU A 57 -0.31 -8.60 11.96
CA GLU A 57 -1.44 -7.68 11.82
C GLU A 57 -0.98 -6.22 11.96
N VAL A 58 -0.25 -5.91 13.04
CA VAL A 58 0.28 -4.56 13.28
C VAL A 58 1.29 -4.14 12.20
N LEU A 59 2.15 -5.06 11.75
CA LEU A 59 3.10 -4.80 10.67
C LEU A 59 2.38 -4.47 9.34
N GLY A 60 1.34 -5.25 8.99
CA GLY A 60 0.54 -5.02 7.79
C GLY A 60 -0.19 -3.69 7.82
N LEU A 61 -0.77 -3.31 8.97
CA LEU A 61 -1.42 -2.01 9.17
C LEU A 61 -0.44 -0.84 8.98
N PHE A 62 0.78 -0.97 9.47
CA PHE A 62 1.81 0.07 9.34
C PHE A 62 2.24 0.25 7.88
N ILE A 63 2.46 -0.85 7.16
CA ILE A 63 2.78 -0.83 5.72
C ILE A 63 1.63 -0.21 4.92
N LEU A 64 0.39 -0.61 5.18
CA LEU A 64 -0.80 -0.05 4.52
C LEU A 64 -0.94 1.46 4.78
N LEU A 65 -0.64 1.92 5.99
CA LEU A 65 -0.65 3.34 6.33
C LEU A 65 0.43 4.12 5.57
N ILE A 66 1.67 3.62 5.55
CA ILE A 66 2.77 4.29 4.84
C ILE A 66 2.48 4.35 3.35
N VAL A 67 2.10 3.23 2.73
CA VAL A 67 1.75 3.17 1.31
C VAL A 67 0.57 4.10 1.02
N GLY A 68 -0.45 4.12 1.88
CA GLY A 68 -1.59 5.02 1.75
C GLY A 68 -1.19 6.50 1.77
N VAL A 69 -0.36 6.92 2.72
CA VAL A 69 0.14 8.32 2.79
C VAL A 69 0.98 8.67 1.57
N VAL A 70 1.83 7.74 1.15
CA VAL A 70 2.71 7.89 -0.01
C VAL A 70 1.88 8.03 -1.30
N LEU A 71 0.86 7.19 -1.51
CA LEU A 71 -0.06 7.27 -2.65
C LEU A 71 -0.96 8.52 -2.61
N LEU A 72 -1.38 8.98 -1.43
CA LEU A 72 -2.14 10.23 -1.29
C LEU A 72 -1.29 11.45 -1.64
N GLY A 73 -0.02 11.47 -1.26
CA GLY A 73 0.93 12.49 -1.73
C GLY A 73 1.14 12.40 -3.24
N GLU A 74 1.29 11.17 -3.74
CA GLU A 74 1.39 10.81 -5.16
C GLU A 74 0.27 11.39 -6.03
N SER A 75 -0.93 10.89 -5.73
CA SER A 75 -2.18 11.24 -6.39
C SER A 75 -2.58 12.69 -6.15
N GLY A 76 -2.31 13.26 -4.97
CA GLY A 76 -2.58 14.66 -4.67
C GLY A 76 -1.71 15.62 -5.47
N THR A 77 -0.43 15.30 -5.65
CA THR A 77 0.47 16.09 -6.52
C THR A 77 0.17 15.88 -8.01
N ALA A 78 -0.23 14.67 -8.41
CA ALA A 78 -0.70 14.38 -9.78
C ALA A 78 -2.03 15.10 -10.11
N ALA A 79 -2.95 15.20 -9.14
CA ALA A 79 -4.22 15.92 -9.28
C ALA A 79 -4.02 17.44 -9.40
N ALA A 80 -3.07 18.00 -8.65
CA ALA A 80 -2.68 19.41 -8.75
C ALA A 80 -2.10 19.75 -10.14
N HIS A 81 -1.30 18.86 -10.72
CA HIS A 81 -0.79 19.03 -12.09
C HIS A 81 -1.85 18.86 -13.16
N ALA A 82 -2.82 17.96 -12.97
CA ALA A 82 -3.90 17.74 -13.95
C ALA A 82 -4.91 18.90 -13.99
N MET A 83 -5.06 19.67 -12.91
CA MET A 83 -6.06 20.74 -12.80
C MET A 83 -5.55 22.15 -13.09
N HIS A 84 -4.26 22.35 -13.42
CA HIS A 84 -3.70 23.67 -13.76
C HIS A 84 -4.04 24.79 -12.74
N ASP A 85 -4.24 24.43 -11.47
CA ASP A 85 -4.57 25.37 -10.40
C ASP A 85 -3.59 25.15 -9.23
N ASP A 86 -2.65 26.08 -9.06
CA ASP A 86 -1.60 26.07 -8.03
C ASP A 86 -2.14 26.08 -6.58
N ASN A 87 -3.46 26.22 -6.42
CA ASN A 87 -4.13 26.15 -5.13
C ASN A 87 -4.54 24.73 -4.71
N LEU A 88 -4.52 23.75 -5.64
CA LEU A 88 -4.87 22.36 -5.37
C LEU A 88 -3.66 21.47 -5.06
N GLN A 89 -2.48 22.06 -4.88
CA GLN A 89 -1.34 21.35 -4.34
C GLN A 89 -1.65 20.98 -2.88
N VAL A 90 -1.42 19.72 -2.50
CA VAL A 90 -1.51 19.30 -1.10
C VAL A 90 -0.44 20.08 -0.33
N LYS A 91 -0.84 21.16 0.35
CA LYS A 91 0.06 22.03 1.13
C LYS A 91 0.23 21.43 2.51
N LEU A 92 1.34 20.73 2.74
CA LEU A 92 1.70 20.28 4.08
C LEU A 92 2.37 21.45 4.81
N PHE A 93 1.70 22.01 5.83
CA PHE A 93 2.25 23.12 6.64
C PHE A 93 2.72 24.35 5.82
N GLY A 94 2.04 24.67 4.71
CA GLY A 94 2.33 25.86 3.90
C GLY A 94 3.45 25.72 2.86
N TYR A 95 4.10 24.55 2.76
CA TYR A 95 5.05 24.26 1.70
C TYR A 95 4.41 23.46 0.56
N PRO A 96 4.67 23.82 -0.71
CA PRO A 96 4.19 23.07 -1.86
C PRO A 96 4.87 21.70 -1.91
N LEU A 97 4.07 20.62 -1.93
CA LEU A 97 4.57 19.27 -2.18
C LEU A 97 4.95 19.17 -3.66
N ILE A 98 6.26 19.15 -3.92
CA ILE A 98 6.81 19.02 -5.27
C ILE A 98 6.70 17.54 -5.67
N PRO A 99 6.13 17.21 -6.83
CA PRO A 99 6.06 15.83 -7.29
C PRO A 99 7.46 15.30 -7.57
N MET A 100 7.74 14.11 -7.05
CA MET A 100 8.96 13.38 -7.38
C MET A 100 8.81 12.70 -8.75
N SER A 101 9.94 12.40 -9.40
CA SER A 101 9.95 11.56 -10.59
C SER A 101 9.37 10.17 -10.29
N LYS A 102 8.59 9.60 -11.22
CA LYS A 102 8.04 8.22 -11.12
C LYS A 102 9.12 7.19 -10.79
N SER A 103 10.33 7.37 -11.31
CA SER A 103 11.47 6.50 -11.00
C SER A 103 11.90 6.58 -9.53
N THR A 104 11.96 7.80 -8.97
CA THR A 104 12.29 8.04 -7.56
C THR A 104 11.20 7.51 -6.64
N PHE A 105 9.94 7.58 -7.07
CA PHE A 105 8.84 7.00 -6.32
C PHE A 105 8.94 5.48 -6.23
N TYR A 106 8.99 4.78 -7.38
CA TYR A 106 9.07 3.32 -7.37
C TYR A 106 10.33 2.80 -6.67
N PHE A 107 11.45 3.52 -6.82
CA PHE A 107 12.67 3.23 -6.08
C PHE A 107 12.48 3.37 -4.56
N SER A 108 11.86 4.46 -4.10
CA SER A 108 11.57 4.69 -2.68
C SER A 108 10.65 3.61 -2.10
N VAL A 109 9.58 3.23 -2.82
CA VAL A 109 8.67 2.16 -2.40
C VAL A 109 9.41 0.82 -2.28
N ALA A 110 10.24 0.48 -3.27
CA ALA A 110 11.03 -0.76 -3.23
C ALA A 110 12.02 -0.78 -2.06
N VAL A 111 12.72 0.33 -1.80
CA VAL A 111 13.63 0.47 -0.66
C VAL A 111 12.87 0.34 0.66
N LEU A 112 11.71 0.97 0.78
CA LEU A 112 10.88 0.92 1.99
C LEU A 112 10.46 -0.51 2.32
N PHE A 113 10.01 -1.27 1.32
CA PHE A 113 9.72 -2.71 1.47
C PHE A 113 10.93 -3.53 1.91
N ILE A 114 12.12 -3.26 1.36
CA ILE A 114 13.36 -3.95 1.73
C ILE A 114 13.75 -3.63 3.19
N VAL A 115 13.66 -2.37 3.60
CA VAL A 115 13.97 -1.93 4.97
C VAL A 115 13.03 -2.59 5.97
N GLU A 116 11.73 -2.59 5.71
CA GLU A 116 10.71 -3.27 6.52
C GLU A 116 11.00 -4.77 6.69
N PHE A 117 11.41 -5.45 5.62
CA PHE A 117 11.78 -6.86 5.66
C PHE A 117 13.03 -7.10 6.53
N ILE A 118 14.06 -6.27 6.37
CA ILE A 118 15.30 -6.34 7.17
C ILE A 118 14.99 -6.06 8.63
N GLN A 119 14.22 -5.01 8.94
CA GLN A 119 13.83 -4.65 10.30
C GLN A 119 13.04 -5.77 10.96
N THR A 120 12.09 -6.38 10.25
CA THR A 120 11.32 -7.53 10.74
C THR A 120 12.23 -8.71 11.08
N ARG A 121 13.22 -9.02 10.22
CA ARG A 121 14.22 -10.07 10.47
C ARG A 121 15.10 -9.74 11.67
N TYR A 122 15.53 -8.48 11.80
CA TYR A 122 16.42 -8.03 12.85
C TYR A 122 15.73 -8.00 14.22
N GLN A 123 14.50 -7.48 14.29
CA GLN A 123 13.67 -7.50 15.51
C GLN A 123 13.42 -8.92 16.02
N ARG A 124 13.20 -9.88 15.13
CA ARG A 124 13.11 -11.30 15.53
C ARG A 124 14.40 -11.86 16.10
N LYS A 125 15.56 -11.41 15.61
CA LYS A 125 16.86 -11.82 16.15
C LYS A 125 17.13 -11.19 17.51
N LEU A 126 16.85 -9.89 17.69
CA LEU A 126 17.00 -9.20 18.97
C LEU A 126 16.08 -9.77 20.05
N ASN A 127 14.81 -10.03 19.73
CA ASN A 127 13.86 -10.61 20.68
C ASN A 127 14.19 -12.07 21.05
N ARG A 128 15.09 -12.74 20.32
CA ARG A 128 15.63 -14.07 20.64
C ARG A 128 16.97 -14.03 21.36
N ALA A 129 17.63 -12.87 21.42
CA ALA A 129 18.85 -12.74 22.20
C ALA A 129 18.48 -12.80 23.69
N PRO A 130 19.08 -13.71 24.49
CA PRO A 130 18.79 -13.79 25.90
C PRO A 130 19.15 -12.46 26.56
N LYS A 131 18.20 -11.85 27.28
CA LYS A 131 18.47 -10.70 28.14
C LYS A 131 19.57 -11.11 29.12
N HIS A 132 20.79 -10.66 28.88
CA HIS A 132 21.85 -10.77 29.87
C HIS A 132 21.43 -9.89 31.06
N LYS A 133 21.28 -10.54 32.23
CA LYS A 133 21.02 -9.90 33.51
C LYS A 133 22.07 -8.85 33.83
#